data_AF-A0AAU7YIL3-F1
#
_entry.id   AF-A0AAU7YIL3-F1
#
_cell.length_a   1.000
_cell.length_b   1.000
_cell.length_c   1.000
_cell.angle_alpha   90.00
_cell.angle_beta   90.00
_cell.angle_gamma   90.00
#
_symmetry.space_group_name_H-M   'P 1'
#
loop_
_entity.id
_entity.type
_entity.pdbx_description
1 polymer ?
#
loop_
_entity_poly.entity_id
_entity_poly.type
_entity_poly.pdbx_seq_one_letter_code
_entity_poly.pdbx_strand_id
1 'polypeptide(L)'
;MSILTQTGRAAIAASIKEQVIHLAWGTGDAGWESHHKVENFFTLDGEIKLDHQPVKDVKVVTGQTIYQPSIDYTVDSSTGVIQRTENSSIAVGSTVTIEYTQGTPPELITSATLIKEVGRRVVDEVLFCTGDENGELLTPSGRFKPSNVPTNNLFLTFTFDFTDAANQVIRELGVMVGTKVKEKVPPGQRYFEPKDVENPGILLVLEHTVPLIRTAATRETFAFVVTF
;
A
#
# COMPACT_ATOMS: atom_id res chain seq x y z
N MET A 1 10.49 26.02 -21.06
CA MET A 1 10.23 24.82 -20.22
C MET A 1 9.92 23.67 -21.15
N SER A 2 10.56 22.52 -20.96
CA SER A 2 10.28 21.30 -21.73
C SER A 2 9.18 20.50 -21.04
N ILE A 3 8.30 19.87 -21.79
CA ILE A 3 7.22 19.01 -21.27
C ILE A 3 7.27 17.64 -21.95
N LEU A 4 6.94 16.58 -21.21
CA LEU A 4 6.84 15.24 -21.74
C LEU A 4 5.55 15.11 -22.59
N THR A 5 5.72 14.95 -23.90
CA THR A 5 4.61 14.85 -24.85
C THR A 5 3.83 13.55 -24.65
N GLN A 6 2.60 13.50 -25.16
CA GLN A 6 1.78 12.28 -25.14
C GLN A 6 2.51 11.11 -25.82
N THR A 7 3.18 11.38 -26.94
CA THR A 7 3.99 10.38 -27.66
C THR A 7 5.21 9.92 -26.85
N GLY A 8 5.82 10.82 -26.07
CA GLY A 8 6.91 10.48 -25.15
C GLY A 8 6.45 9.54 -24.04
N ARG A 9 5.28 9.80 -23.43
CA ARG A 9 4.69 8.93 -22.40
C ARG A 9 4.29 7.56 -22.96
N ALA A 10 3.72 7.52 -24.16
CA ALA A 10 3.42 6.28 -24.86
C ALA A 10 4.69 5.46 -25.18
N ALA A 11 5.80 6.11 -25.52
CA ALA A 11 7.08 5.44 -25.73
C ALA A 11 7.66 4.85 -24.43
N ILE A 12 7.50 5.52 -23.30
CA ILE A 12 7.87 4.99 -21.99
C ILE A 12 7.04 3.75 -21.66
N ALA A 13 5.71 3.84 -21.80
CA ALA A 13 4.82 2.69 -21.60
C ALA A 13 5.22 1.50 -22.49
N ALA A 14 5.53 1.76 -23.77
CA ALA A 14 6.00 0.71 -24.68
C ALA A 14 7.31 0.07 -24.20
N SER A 15 8.25 0.88 -23.71
CA SER A 15 9.52 0.38 -23.18
C SER A 15 9.33 -0.46 -21.92
N ILE A 16 8.41 -0.08 -21.03
CA ILE A 16 8.07 -0.86 -19.82
C ILE A 16 7.40 -2.18 -20.19
N LYS A 17 6.50 -2.19 -21.17
CA LYS A 17 5.81 -3.40 -21.65
C LYS A 17 6.76 -4.48 -22.16
N GLU A 18 7.95 -4.12 -22.62
CA GLU A 18 8.98 -5.06 -23.10
C GLU A 18 9.86 -5.64 -21.97
N GLN A 19 9.75 -5.11 -20.75
CA GLN A 19 10.52 -5.58 -19.61
C GLN A 19 9.89 -6.80 -18.94
N VAL A 20 10.69 -7.50 -18.13
CA VAL A 20 10.19 -8.50 -17.19
C VAL A 20 9.35 -7.80 -16.12
N ILE A 21 8.06 -8.13 -16.03
CA ILE A 21 7.12 -7.55 -15.07
C ILE A 21 6.65 -8.63 -14.10
N HIS A 22 6.74 -8.33 -12.80
CA HIS A 22 6.16 -9.14 -11.74
C HIS A 22 5.25 -8.29 -10.84
N LEU A 23 4.32 -8.94 -10.17
CA LEU A 23 3.66 -8.38 -8.98
C LEU A 23 4.24 -9.06 -7.75
N ALA A 24 4.85 -8.27 -6.88
CA ALA A 24 5.37 -8.68 -5.59
C ALA A 24 4.33 -8.48 -4.48
N TRP A 25 4.39 -9.35 -3.49
CA TRP A 25 3.62 -9.26 -2.26
C TRP A 25 4.53 -9.04 -1.06
N GLY A 26 4.17 -8.10 -0.19
CA GLY A 26 4.81 -7.83 1.09
C GLY A 26 3.85 -8.05 2.25
N THR A 27 4.36 -8.50 3.39
CA THR A 27 3.52 -8.61 4.60
C THR A 27 3.25 -7.25 5.25
N GLY A 28 3.94 -6.19 4.82
CA GLY A 28 3.85 -4.88 5.47
C GLY A 28 4.28 -4.92 6.92
N ASP A 29 3.83 -3.92 7.68
CA ASP A 29 3.90 -3.93 9.14
C ASP A 29 2.67 -4.65 9.73
N ALA A 30 2.92 -5.55 10.68
CA ALA A 30 1.86 -6.28 11.36
C ALA A 30 1.03 -5.40 12.32
N GLY A 31 1.59 -4.26 12.74
CA GLY A 31 0.92 -3.24 13.55
C GLY A 31 -0.11 -2.41 12.78
N TRP A 32 -0.10 -2.42 11.44
CA TRP A 32 -1.10 -1.68 10.68
C TRP A 32 -2.53 -2.19 10.96
N GLU A 33 -3.40 -1.23 11.27
CA GLU A 33 -4.79 -1.42 11.69
C GLU A 33 -4.95 -2.19 13.02
N SER A 34 -3.91 -2.24 13.84
CA SER A 34 -3.98 -2.81 15.20
C SER A 34 -4.50 -1.80 16.23
N HIS A 35 -5.23 -2.29 17.22
CA HIS A 35 -5.73 -1.47 18.32
C HIS A 35 -4.72 -1.41 19.47
N HIS A 36 -4.51 -0.20 19.99
CA HIS A 36 -3.59 0.10 21.07
C HIS A 36 -4.30 0.82 22.20
N LYS A 37 -3.80 0.59 23.41
CA LYS A 37 -4.24 1.26 24.64
C LYS A 37 -3.01 1.62 25.47
N VAL A 38 -2.76 2.91 25.62
CA VAL A 38 -1.57 3.43 26.30
C VAL A 38 -1.95 4.47 27.34
N GLU A 39 -1.18 4.55 28.43
CA GLU A 39 -1.26 5.67 29.37
C GLU A 39 -0.25 6.74 28.97
N ASN A 40 -0.69 8.00 28.97
CA ASN A 40 0.17 9.13 28.65
C ASN A 40 -0.30 10.37 29.42
N PHE A 41 0.42 11.49 29.36
CA PHE A 41 0.03 12.73 30.02
C PHE A 41 0.22 13.92 29.08
N PHE A 42 -0.70 14.87 29.13
CA PHE A 42 -0.51 16.12 28.39
C PHE A 42 0.65 16.91 28.98
N THR A 43 1.58 17.32 28.12
CA THR A 43 2.67 18.22 28.49
C THR A 43 2.12 19.56 29.00
N LEU A 44 3.01 20.42 29.51
CA LEU A 44 2.62 21.78 29.91
C LEU A 44 2.00 22.59 28.76
N ASP A 45 2.41 22.27 27.52
CA ASP A 45 1.88 22.88 26.29
C ASP A 45 0.56 22.22 25.83
N GLY A 46 0.05 21.24 26.58
CA GLY A 46 -1.22 20.58 26.28
C GLY A 46 -1.13 19.55 25.15
N GLU A 47 0.06 19.02 24.87
CA GLU A 47 0.32 18.08 23.78
C GLU A 47 0.56 16.66 24.30
N ILE A 48 0.08 15.65 23.56
CA ILE A 48 0.57 14.27 23.63
C ILE A 48 1.02 13.86 22.24
N LYS A 49 2.22 13.30 22.13
CA LYS A 49 2.72 12.68 20.91
C LYS A 49 2.75 11.16 21.08
N LEU A 50 2.06 10.45 20.19
CA LEU A 50 2.08 8.99 20.14
C LEU A 50 3.34 8.46 19.44
N ASP A 51 3.73 7.24 19.78
CA ASP A 51 4.92 6.57 19.20
C ASP A 51 4.70 6.06 17.77
N HIS A 52 3.45 6.10 17.29
CA HIS A 52 3.05 5.62 15.97
C HIS A 52 2.30 6.70 15.20
N GLN A 53 2.53 6.72 13.88
CA GLN A 53 1.83 7.57 12.94
C GLN A 53 1.74 6.86 11.58
N PRO A 54 0.63 7.02 10.84
CA PRO A 54 -0.59 7.72 11.22
C PRO A 54 -1.41 6.95 12.27
N VAL A 55 -2.42 7.61 12.87
CA VAL A 55 -3.36 7.02 13.83
C VAL A 55 -4.81 7.28 13.45
N LYS A 56 -5.72 6.39 13.88
CA LYS A 56 -7.16 6.45 13.64
C LYS A 56 -7.92 6.17 14.94
N ASP A 57 -9.22 6.47 14.95
CA ASP A 57 -10.16 6.13 16.03
C ASP A 57 -9.71 6.53 17.45
N VAL A 58 -8.99 7.65 17.57
CA VAL A 58 -8.40 8.09 18.83
C VAL A 58 -9.47 8.48 19.85
N LYS A 59 -9.43 7.83 21.02
CA LYS A 59 -10.26 8.10 22.19
C LYS A 59 -9.37 8.40 23.39
N VAL A 60 -9.66 9.51 24.07
CA VAL A 60 -8.99 9.89 25.32
C VAL A 60 -9.95 9.63 26.47
N VAL A 61 -9.49 8.92 27.50
CA VAL A 61 -10.32 8.43 28.62
C VAL A 61 -9.58 8.61 29.94
N THR A 62 -10.30 8.99 31.00
CA THR A 62 -9.80 8.92 32.38
C THR A 62 -10.81 8.19 33.26
N GLY A 63 -10.45 7.02 33.77
CA GLY A 63 -11.39 6.16 34.50
C GLY A 63 -12.55 5.73 33.60
N GLN A 64 -13.76 6.23 33.88
CA GLN A 64 -14.96 5.99 33.07
C GLN A 64 -15.33 7.16 32.15
N THR A 65 -14.66 8.32 32.29
CA THR A 65 -14.95 9.52 31.51
C THR A 65 -14.29 9.42 30.14
N ILE A 66 -15.09 9.46 29.08
CA ILE A 66 -14.61 9.57 27.69
C ILE A 66 -14.69 11.04 27.28
N TYR A 67 -13.57 11.62 26.89
CA TYR A 67 -13.49 13.01 26.44
C TYR A 67 -13.93 13.15 24.98
N GLN A 68 -14.44 14.32 24.61
CA GLN A 68 -15.04 14.56 23.31
C GLN A 68 -14.03 15.16 22.32
N PRO A 69 -13.84 14.55 21.14
CA PRO A 69 -13.07 15.17 20.06
C PRO A 69 -13.62 16.55 19.68
N SER A 70 -12.72 17.46 19.29
CA SER A 70 -12.98 18.87 18.95
C SER A 70 -13.51 19.76 20.08
N ILE A 71 -13.94 19.20 21.21
CA ILE A 71 -14.33 19.96 22.41
C ILE A 71 -13.25 19.89 23.47
N ASP A 72 -12.75 18.70 23.79
CA ASP A 72 -11.72 18.49 24.81
C ASP A 72 -10.31 18.34 24.23
N TYR A 73 -10.20 17.80 23.02
CA TYR A 73 -8.94 17.61 22.32
C TYR A 73 -9.13 17.57 20.80
N THR A 74 -8.09 17.90 20.05
CA THR A 74 -7.98 17.67 18.60
C THR A 74 -6.91 16.62 18.34
N VAL A 75 -6.97 15.97 17.17
CA VAL A 75 -6.03 14.93 16.77
C VAL A 75 -5.51 15.25 15.39
N ASP A 76 -4.19 15.38 15.26
CA ASP A 76 -3.51 15.28 13.97
C ASP A 76 -3.21 13.80 13.71
N SER A 77 -4.07 13.16 12.93
CA SER A 77 -3.97 11.75 12.59
C SER A 77 -2.71 11.41 11.81
N SER A 78 -2.11 12.39 11.11
CA SER A 78 -0.93 12.17 10.27
C SER A 78 0.37 12.17 11.07
N THR A 79 0.42 12.92 12.17
CA THR A 79 1.60 13.05 13.04
C THR A 79 1.45 12.33 14.38
N GLY A 80 0.26 11.82 14.68
CA GLY A 80 -0.03 11.16 15.96
C GLY A 80 -0.07 12.12 17.15
N VAL A 81 -0.24 13.42 16.89
CA VAL A 81 -0.28 14.46 17.92
C VAL A 81 -1.73 14.69 18.37
N ILE A 82 -1.94 14.68 19.68
CA ILE A 82 -3.20 15.00 20.33
C ILE A 82 -2.99 16.30 21.10
N GLN A 83 -3.80 17.31 20.80
CA GLN A 83 -3.70 18.63 21.40
C GLN A 83 -4.95 18.92 22.23
N ARG A 84 -4.79 19.39 23.48
CA ARG A 84 -5.92 19.91 24.25
C ARG A 84 -6.45 21.19 23.64
N THR A 85 -7.77 21.32 23.64
CA THR A 85 -8.45 22.57 23.30
C THR A 85 -8.45 23.52 24.50
N GLU A 86 -8.78 24.79 24.26
CA GLU A 86 -8.96 25.78 25.33
C GLU A 86 -10.15 25.45 26.25
N ASN A 87 -11.18 24.79 25.73
CA ASN A 87 -12.39 24.39 26.47
C ASN A 87 -12.29 23.00 27.11
N SER A 88 -11.07 22.43 27.14
CA SER A 88 -10.85 21.06 27.57
C SER A 88 -11.15 20.85 29.05
N SER A 89 -12.02 19.87 29.34
CA SER A 89 -12.30 19.38 30.69
C SER A 89 -11.20 18.47 31.26
N ILE A 90 -10.19 18.11 30.45
CA ILE A 90 -9.01 17.36 30.87
C ILE A 90 -8.13 18.29 31.71
N ALA A 91 -7.65 17.87 32.88
CA ALA A 91 -6.76 18.70 33.69
C ALA A 91 -5.34 18.76 33.11
N VAL A 92 -4.67 19.92 33.17
CA VAL A 92 -3.26 20.07 32.74
C VAL A 92 -2.37 19.12 33.54
N GLY A 93 -1.48 18.38 32.86
CA GLY A 93 -0.57 17.43 33.51
C GLY A 93 -1.23 16.17 34.05
N SER A 94 -2.54 15.95 33.81
CA SER A 94 -3.19 14.70 34.20
C SER A 94 -2.80 13.55 33.28
N THR A 95 -2.67 12.36 33.87
CA THR A 95 -2.52 11.11 33.12
C THR A 95 -3.87 10.71 32.55
N VAL A 96 -3.87 10.37 31.26
CA VAL A 96 -5.02 9.89 30.50
C VAL A 96 -4.68 8.56 29.85
N THR A 97 -5.71 7.76 29.60
CA THR A 97 -5.61 6.57 28.76
C THR A 97 -6.03 6.92 27.34
N ILE A 98 -5.20 6.55 26.37
CA ILE A 98 -5.46 6.78 24.95
C ILE A 98 -5.68 5.43 24.29
N GLU A 99 -6.86 5.25 23.73
CA GLU A 99 -7.19 4.12 22.87
C GLU A 99 -7.15 4.60 21.42
N TYR A 100 -6.45 3.89 20.55
CA TYR A 100 -6.35 4.28 19.13
C TYR A 100 -6.08 3.07 18.25
N THR A 101 -6.33 3.22 16.95
CA THR A 101 -5.94 2.28 15.91
C THR A 101 -4.69 2.81 15.22
N GLN A 102 -3.64 2.01 15.10
CA GLN A 102 -2.48 2.38 14.28
C GLN A 102 -2.91 2.38 12.81
N GLY A 103 -2.77 3.52 12.14
CA GLY A 103 -3.11 3.65 10.73
C GLY A 103 -2.02 3.08 9.82
N THR A 104 -2.42 2.64 8.64
CA THR A 104 -1.51 2.34 7.54
C THR A 104 -0.93 3.65 6.98
N PRO A 105 0.41 3.83 6.93
CA PRO A 105 1.04 5.00 6.32
C PRO A 105 0.70 5.11 4.83
N PRO A 106 0.72 6.33 4.26
CA PRO A 106 0.65 6.49 2.82
C PRO A 106 1.89 5.92 2.13
N GLU A 107 1.75 5.51 0.88
CA GLU A 107 2.85 5.02 0.06
C GLU A 107 3.84 6.17 -0.24
N LEU A 108 5.12 5.95 0.05
CA LEU A 108 6.14 6.96 -0.19
C LEU A 108 6.68 6.85 -1.62
N ILE A 109 6.73 7.96 -2.35
CA ILE A 109 7.31 8.03 -3.71
C ILE A 109 8.81 7.69 -3.76
N THR A 110 9.47 7.69 -2.60
CA THR A 110 10.89 7.33 -2.44
C THR A 110 11.08 5.85 -2.13
N SER A 111 10.00 5.07 -1.98
CA SER A 111 10.08 3.64 -1.72
C SER A 111 10.72 2.91 -2.90
N ALA A 112 11.69 2.05 -2.61
CA ALA A 112 12.37 1.24 -3.62
C ALA A 112 12.10 -0.28 -3.46
N THR A 113 11.50 -0.69 -2.34
CA THR A 113 11.23 -2.09 -1.98
C THR A 113 9.96 -2.18 -1.14
N LEU A 114 9.31 -3.35 -1.15
CA LEU A 114 8.24 -3.67 -0.21
C LEU A 114 8.81 -4.01 1.17
N ILE A 115 8.02 -3.83 2.23
CA ILE A 115 8.31 -4.29 3.58
C ILE A 115 8.07 -5.80 3.65
N LYS A 116 9.14 -6.55 3.93
CA LYS A 116 9.11 -8.01 4.08
C LYS A 116 8.42 -8.68 2.89
N GLU A 117 9.01 -8.49 1.70
CA GLU A 117 8.57 -9.20 0.50
C GLU A 117 8.54 -10.71 0.74
N VAL A 118 7.42 -11.33 0.39
CA VAL A 118 7.16 -12.77 0.52
C VAL A 118 7.45 -13.51 -0.78
N GLY A 119 7.18 -12.87 -1.91
CA GLY A 119 7.46 -13.38 -3.24
C GLY A 119 6.73 -12.60 -4.31
N ARG A 120 7.00 -12.94 -5.57
CA ARG A 120 6.52 -12.21 -6.73
C ARG A 120 6.12 -13.13 -7.87
N ARG A 121 5.10 -12.75 -8.62
CA ARG A 121 4.56 -13.54 -9.72
C ARG A 121 4.66 -12.84 -11.07
N VAL A 122 5.00 -13.59 -12.11
CA VAL A 122 5.09 -13.09 -13.49
C VAL A 122 3.73 -12.58 -13.93
N VAL A 123 3.71 -11.44 -14.61
CA VAL A 123 2.49 -10.89 -15.24
C VAL A 123 1.81 -11.92 -16.16
N ASP A 124 0.48 -12.00 -16.12
CA ASP A 124 -0.34 -12.83 -17.00
C ASP A 124 -0.59 -12.13 -18.33
N GLU A 125 -0.95 -10.84 -18.28
CA GLU A 125 -1.28 -10.05 -19.46
C GLU A 125 -0.78 -8.61 -19.33
N VAL A 126 -0.28 -8.06 -20.44
CA VAL A 126 0.11 -6.65 -20.56
C VAL A 126 -0.48 -6.08 -21.84
N LEU A 127 -1.41 -5.13 -21.71
CA LEU A 127 -2.07 -4.46 -22.84
C LEU A 127 -1.85 -2.95 -22.78
N PHE A 128 -1.74 -2.30 -23.93
CA PHE A 128 -2.00 -0.86 -23.98
C PHE A 128 -3.50 -0.64 -23.85
N CYS A 129 -3.90 0.45 -23.20
CA CYS A 129 -5.32 0.78 -23.07
C CYS A 129 -5.60 2.28 -23.07
N THR A 130 -6.86 2.65 -23.21
CA THR A 130 -7.37 4.02 -23.02
C THR A 130 -8.58 4.00 -22.09
N GLY A 131 -8.76 5.06 -21.30
CA GLY A 131 -9.94 5.19 -20.44
C GLY A 131 -11.22 5.22 -21.28
N ASP A 132 -12.22 4.45 -20.87
CA ASP A 132 -13.52 4.33 -21.54
C ASP A 132 -14.57 3.87 -20.51
N GLU A 133 -15.61 4.66 -20.28
CA GLU A 133 -16.69 4.33 -19.32
C GLU A 133 -17.43 3.03 -19.68
N ASN A 134 -17.38 2.62 -20.95
CA ASN A 134 -17.97 1.39 -21.46
C ASN A 134 -16.89 0.32 -21.77
N GLY A 135 -15.65 0.54 -21.35
CA GLY A 135 -14.53 -0.37 -21.55
C GLY A 135 -14.73 -1.72 -20.86
N GLU A 136 -14.21 -2.77 -21.49
CA GLU A 136 -14.28 -4.15 -21.01
C GLU A 136 -13.21 -4.49 -19.95
N LEU A 137 -12.11 -3.72 -19.90
CA LEU A 137 -11.06 -3.89 -18.90
C LEU A 137 -11.50 -3.18 -17.62
N LEU A 138 -11.68 -3.95 -16.55
CA LEU A 138 -12.16 -3.47 -15.27
C LEU A 138 -11.01 -3.39 -14.26
N THR A 139 -10.89 -2.24 -13.61
CA THR A 139 -9.97 -2.02 -12.49
C THR A 139 -10.66 -1.20 -11.41
N PRO A 140 -10.14 -1.18 -10.16
CA PRO A 140 -10.66 -0.29 -9.13
C PRO A 140 -10.65 1.20 -9.51
N SER A 141 -9.74 1.62 -10.39
CA SER A 141 -9.61 3.02 -10.84
C SER A 141 -10.54 3.39 -12.01
N GLY A 142 -11.23 2.41 -12.61
CA GLY A 142 -12.17 2.66 -13.68
C GLY A 142 -12.17 1.59 -14.78
N ARG A 143 -12.82 1.94 -15.89
CA ARG A 143 -12.94 1.08 -17.07
C ARG A 143 -12.05 1.57 -18.20
N PHE A 144 -11.50 0.61 -18.92
CA PHE A 144 -10.56 0.84 -20.01
C PHE A 144 -10.87 -0.06 -21.20
N LYS A 145 -10.44 0.38 -22.38
CA LYS A 145 -10.53 -0.38 -23.62
C LYS A 145 -9.12 -0.73 -24.12
N PRO A 146 -8.86 -1.96 -24.60
CA PRO A 146 -7.56 -2.30 -25.17
C PRO A 146 -7.23 -1.45 -26.40
N SER A 147 -5.94 -1.19 -26.61
CA SER A 147 -5.41 -0.48 -27.76
C SER A 147 -4.33 -1.32 -28.46
N ASN A 148 -4.38 -1.35 -29.79
CA ASN A 148 -3.35 -1.99 -30.62
C ASN A 148 -2.18 -1.05 -30.94
N VAL A 149 -2.27 0.22 -30.55
CA VAL A 149 -1.18 1.20 -30.66
C VAL A 149 -0.70 1.60 -29.27
N PRO A 150 0.59 1.97 -29.10
CA PRO A 150 1.09 2.44 -27.82
C PRO A 150 0.28 3.62 -27.29
N THR A 151 -0.15 3.51 -26.03
CA THR A 151 -0.76 4.59 -25.25
C THR A 151 0.10 4.85 -24.03
N ASN A 152 -0.21 5.91 -23.27
CA ASN A 152 0.48 6.13 -22.01
C ASN A 152 -0.06 5.27 -20.85
N ASN A 153 -0.92 4.27 -21.12
CA ASN A 153 -1.46 3.39 -20.09
C ASN A 153 -1.11 1.93 -20.38
N LEU A 154 -0.69 1.20 -19.35
CA LEU A 154 -0.55 -0.25 -19.38
C LEU A 154 -1.55 -0.89 -18.43
N PHE A 155 -2.39 -1.77 -18.97
CA PHE A 155 -3.20 -2.69 -18.20
C PHE A 155 -2.39 -3.95 -17.90
N LEU A 156 -2.34 -4.35 -16.63
CA LEU A 156 -1.58 -5.48 -16.13
C LEU A 156 -2.48 -6.42 -15.34
N THR A 157 -2.44 -7.72 -15.63
CA THR A 157 -3.13 -8.74 -14.83
C THR A 157 -2.17 -9.74 -14.21
N PHE A 158 -2.50 -10.17 -13.00
CA PHE A 158 -1.70 -11.14 -12.24
C PHE A 158 -2.64 -12.05 -11.47
N THR A 159 -2.51 -13.36 -11.64
CA THR A 159 -3.32 -14.36 -10.94
C THR A 159 -2.43 -15.29 -10.15
N PHE A 160 -2.33 -15.06 -8.84
CA PHE A 160 -1.59 -15.92 -7.93
C PHE A 160 -2.27 -17.29 -7.80
N ASP A 161 -1.46 -18.34 -7.79
CA ASP A 161 -1.95 -19.70 -7.67
C ASP A 161 -2.29 -20.06 -6.22
N PHE A 162 -2.96 -21.19 -6.02
CA PHE A 162 -3.46 -21.63 -4.72
C PHE A 162 -2.37 -21.62 -3.64
N THR A 163 -1.19 -22.16 -3.95
CA THR A 163 -0.10 -22.30 -2.98
C THR A 163 0.79 -21.07 -2.85
N ASP A 164 0.65 -20.08 -3.75
CA ASP A 164 1.48 -18.89 -3.73
C ASP A 164 1.23 -18.11 -2.43
N ALA A 165 2.29 -17.96 -1.62
CA ALA A 165 2.27 -17.34 -0.29
C ALA A 165 1.17 -17.88 0.65
N ALA A 166 0.83 -19.17 0.58
CA ALA A 166 -0.19 -19.74 1.47
C ALA A 166 0.14 -19.49 2.96
N ASN A 167 -0.89 -19.14 3.74
CA ASN A 167 -0.82 -18.79 5.17
C ASN A 167 -0.14 -17.44 5.49
N GLN A 168 0.16 -16.63 4.48
CA GLN A 168 0.67 -15.28 4.68
C GLN A 168 -0.47 -14.27 4.76
N VAL A 169 -0.23 -13.16 5.48
CA VAL A 169 -1.10 -11.98 5.46
C VAL A 169 -0.40 -10.92 4.63
N ILE A 170 -0.96 -10.62 3.47
CA ILE A 170 -0.41 -9.65 2.52
C ILE A 170 -0.99 -8.28 2.82
N ARG A 171 -0.13 -7.27 2.85
CA ARG A 171 -0.50 -5.87 3.11
C ARG A 171 0.12 -4.90 2.10
N GLU A 172 1.02 -5.36 1.25
CA GLU A 172 1.63 -4.56 0.19
C GLU A 172 1.60 -5.30 -1.13
N LEU A 173 1.29 -4.56 -2.19
CA LEU A 173 1.35 -4.97 -3.58
C LEU A 173 2.38 -4.09 -4.28
N GLY A 174 3.28 -4.71 -5.07
CA GLY A 174 4.32 -3.96 -5.78
C GLY A 174 4.53 -4.42 -7.21
N VAL A 175 4.31 -3.56 -8.20
CA VAL A 175 4.66 -3.86 -9.59
C VAL A 175 6.16 -3.69 -9.77
N MET A 176 6.87 -4.79 -10.00
CA MET A 176 8.32 -4.83 -10.19
C MET A 176 8.65 -4.95 -11.68
N VAL A 177 9.59 -4.13 -12.15
CA VAL A 177 10.02 -4.10 -13.56
C VAL A 177 11.52 -4.39 -13.67
N GLY A 178 11.91 -5.22 -14.64
CA GLY A 178 13.31 -5.57 -14.90
C GLY A 178 13.90 -6.53 -13.86
N THR A 179 13.06 -7.32 -13.18
CA THR A 179 13.54 -8.36 -12.26
C THR A 179 14.40 -9.39 -13.00
N LYS A 180 15.51 -9.79 -12.41
CA LYS A 180 16.34 -10.92 -12.85
C LYS A 180 16.22 -12.06 -11.86
N VAL A 181 15.75 -13.23 -12.32
CA VAL A 181 15.68 -14.46 -11.53
C VAL A 181 16.96 -15.28 -11.70
N LYS A 182 17.30 -16.09 -10.69
CA LYS A 182 18.48 -16.96 -10.73
C LYS A 182 18.31 -18.07 -11.77
N GLU A 183 19.39 -18.47 -12.43
CA GLU A 183 19.39 -19.47 -13.52
C GLU A 183 18.89 -20.87 -13.11
N LYS A 184 18.85 -21.17 -11.80
CA LYS A 184 18.51 -22.50 -11.28
C LYS A 184 17.03 -22.69 -10.94
N VAL A 185 16.14 -21.78 -11.35
CA VAL A 185 14.70 -21.95 -11.13
C VAL A 185 14.13 -23.01 -12.07
N PRO A 186 13.25 -23.91 -11.57
CA PRO A 186 12.49 -24.84 -12.41
C PRO A 186 11.86 -24.18 -13.66
N PRO A 187 11.95 -24.81 -14.84
CA PRO A 187 11.26 -24.35 -16.03
C PRO A 187 9.75 -24.23 -15.80
N GLY A 188 9.17 -23.12 -16.28
CA GLY A 188 7.73 -22.85 -16.13
C GLY A 188 7.32 -22.33 -14.75
N GLN A 189 8.24 -22.15 -13.80
CA GLN A 189 7.96 -21.45 -12.56
C GLN A 189 7.57 -19.99 -12.85
N ARG A 190 6.46 -19.54 -12.27
CA ARG A 190 5.95 -18.18 -12.41
C ARG A 190 5.88 -17.40 -11.11
N TYR A 191 6.01 -18.07 -9.96
CA TYR A 191 6.08 -17.43 -8.65
C TYR A 191 7.48 -17.63 -8.08
N PHE A 192 8.11 -16.57 -7.59
CA PHE A 192 9.48 -16.56 -7.12
C PHE A 192 9.53 -16.01 -5.69
N GLU A 193 10.16 -16.74 -4.78
CA GLU A 193 10.45 -16.23 -3.45
C GLU A 193 11.67 -15.28 -3.51
N PRO A 194 11.91 -14.43 -2.48
CA PRO A 194 13.08 -13.55 -2.45
C PRO A 194 14.41 -14.28 -2.67
N LYS A 195 14.50 -15.54 -2.25
CA LYS A 195 15.69 -16.38 -2.44
C LYS A 195 15.97 -16.73 -3.92
N ASP A 196 14.97 -16.65 -4.79
CA ASP A 196 15.07 -16.99 -6.22
C ASP A 196 15.42 -15.77 -7.08
N VAL A 197 15.38 -14.56 -6.50
CA VAL A 197 15.66 -13.30 -7.18
C VAL A 197 17.16 -12.98 -7.10
N GLU A 198 17.78 -12.68 -8.25
CA GLU A 198 19.17 -12.21 -8.35
C GLU A 198 19.23 -10.67 -8.30
N ASN A 199 18.35 -10.01 -9.07
CA ASN A 199 18.19 -8.57 -9.07
C ASN A 199 16.70 -8.24 -8.94
N PRO A 200 16.29 -7.45 -7.93
CA PRO A 200 14.88 -7.12 -7.71
C PRO A 200 14.27 -6.28 -8.85
N GLY A 201 15.08 -5.55 -9.62
CA GLY A 201 14.60 -4.58 -10.58
C GLY A 201 14.14 -3.28 -9.90
N ILE A 202 13.19 -2.59 -10.53
CA ILE A 202 12.64 -1.31 -10.08
C ILE A 202 11.21 -1.53 -9.57
N LEU A 203 10.91 -0.99 -8.39
CA LEU A 203 9.55 -0.87 -7.88
C LEU A 203 8.85 0.28 -8.62
N LEU A 204 7.92 -0.06 -9.52
CA LEU A 204 7.19 0.90 -10.36
C LEU A 204 5.93 1.43 -9.68
N VAL A 205 5.19 0.53 -9.00
CA VAL A 205 3.96 0.85 -8.27
C VAL A 205 4.05 0.20 -6.91
N LEU A 206 3.65 0.92 -5.86
CA LEU A 206 3.44 0.40 -4.52
C LEU A 206 2.01 0.74 -4.11
N GLU A 207 1.32 -0.22 -3.52
CA GLU A 207 -0.01 -0.04 -2.93
C GLU A 207 -0.07 -0.78 -1.59
N HIS A 208 -0.48 -0.08 -0.54
CA HIS A 208 -0.84 -0.68 0.72
C HIS A 208 -2.30 -1.13 0.66
N THR A 209 -2.55 -2.36 1.10
CA THR A 209 -3.89 -2.95 1.07
C THR A 209 -4.34 -3.34 2.48
N VAL A 210 -5.67 -3.44 2.65
CA VAL A 210 -6.24 -4.10 3.82
C VAL A 210 -5.71 -5.54 3.90
N PRO A 211 -5.53 -6.10 5.11
CA PRO A 211 -4.91 -7.41 5.25
C PRO A 211 -5.62 -8.49 4.42
N LEU A 212 -4.90 -9.00 3.41
CA LEU A 212 -5.33 -10.09 2.55
C LEU A 212 -4.79 -11.41 3.09
N ILE A 213 -5.67 -12.25 3.61
CA ILE A 213 -5.31 -13.54 4.20
C ILE A 213 -5.22 -14.60 3.09
N ARG A 214 -4.01 -15.11 2.83
CA ARG A 214 -3.79 -16.14 1.81
C ARG A 214 -4.08 -17.53 2.33
N THR A 215 -4.87 -18.27 1.57
CA THR A 215 -5.18 -19.69 1.83
C THR A 215 -4.92 -20.52 0.58
N ALA A 216 -4.65 -21.81 0.77
CA ALA A 216 -4.47 -22.76 -0.34
C ALA A 216 -5.77 -23.11 -1.08
N ALA A 217 -6.88 -22.45 -0.77
CA ALA A 217 -8.20 -22.72 -1.35
C ALA A 217 -8.60 -21.70 -2.45
N THR A 218 -7.94 -20.54 -2.52
CA THR A 218 -8.29 -19.47 -3.46
C THR A 218 -7.11 -19.01 -4.29
N ARG A 219 -7.43 -18.60 -5.52
CA ARG A 219 -6.56 -17.82 -6.39
C ARG A 219 -6.98 -16.37 -6.31
N GLU A 220 -6.01 -15.47 -6.26
CA GLU A 220 -6.26 -14.02 -6.21
C GLU A 220 -5.81 -13.40 -7.53
N THR A 221 -6.71 -12.66 -8.16
CA THR A 221 -6.42 -11.91 -9.39
C THR A 221 -6.38 -10.42 -9.10
N PHE A 222 -5.32 -9.76 -9.56
CA PHE A 222 -5.15 -8.32 -9.50
C PHE A 222 -5.11 -7.75 -10.91
N ALA A 223 -5.75 -6.60 -11.08
CA ALA A 223 -5.75 -5.84 -12.31
C ALA A 223 -5.35 -4.39 -12.02
N PHE A 224 -4.30 -3.91 -12.68
CA PHE A 224 -3.77 -2.55 -12.54
C PHE A 224 -3.84 -1.82 -13.87
N VAL A 225 -4.03 -0.50 -13.81
CA VAL A 225 -3.65 0.41 -14.90
C VAL A 225 -2.56 1.34 -14.42
N VAL A 226 -1.40 1.29 -15.07
CA VAL A 226 -0.28 2.21 -14.82
C VAL A 226 -0.27 3.27 -15.90
N THR A 227 -0.32 4.55 -15.50
CA THR A 227 -0.34 5.72 -16.38
C THR A 227 1.01 6.42 -16.35
N PHE A 228 1.56 6.75 -17.52
CA PHE A 228 2.85 7.42 -17.72
C PHE A 228 2.71 8.84 -18.24
#